data_AF-A0A317LL94-F1
#
_entry.id   AF-A0A317LL94-F1
#
_cell.length_a   1.000
_cell.length_b   1.000
_cell.length_c   1.000
_cell.angle_alpha   90.00
_cell.angle_beta   90.00
_cell.angle_gamma   90.00
#
_symmetry.space_group_name_H-M   'P 1'
#
loop_
_entity.id
_entity.type
_entity.pdbx_description
1 polymer ?
#
loop_
_entity_poly.entity_id
_entity_poly.type
_entity_poly.pdbx_seq_one_letter_code
_entity_poly.pdbx_strand_id
1 'polypeptide(L)'
;MTAPDAAPPRPTGAQVLGARVRVHARNRPVGFALGGGLVAGAIVALLALVSAAPGLADPTGAPGWLLAGVTVAMFVGALVVAGLLALYARSLPKVAETDPVRYATARLQAETGELGPDREINRLAHRMSTHTGYGSDPRHHLVPLVVFLTFVTVRPLAEIIGPGFEPRTLVQLAPAVVLVLLVVPAYRRAMARYERVAAFRRTYEATHS
;
A
#
# COMPACT_ATOMS: atom_id res chain seq x y z
N MET A 1 -37.19 -22.27 -1.38
CA MET A 1 -35.96 -22.40 -2.20
C MET A 1 -34.78 -22.14 -1.28
N THR A 2 -34.16 -23.20 -0.76
CA THR A 2 -32.92 -23.13 0.00
C THR A 2 -31.80 -22.78 -0.97
N ALA A 3 -31.12 -21.65 -0.75
CA ALA A 3 -29.91 -21.33 -1.49
C ALA A 3 -28.92 -22.49 -1.32
N PRO A 4 -28.22 -22.92 -2.39
CA PRO A 4 -27.23 -23.99 -2.27
C PRO A 4 -26.21 -23.63 -1.20
N ASP A 5 -25.81 -24.62 -0.40
CA ASP A 5 -24.72 -24.55 0.59
C ASP A 5 -23.42 -24.15 -0.13
N ALA A 6 -23.27 -22.85 -0.39
CA ALA A 6 -22.06 -22.30 -0.95
C ALA A 6 -20.97 -22.46 0.10
N ALA A 7 -20.07 -23.41 -0.14
CA ALA A 7 -18.92 -23.62 0.72
C ALA A 7 -18.22 -22.27 0.97
N PRO A 8 -17.82 -21.98 2.22
CA PRO A 8 -17.25 -20.69 2.55
C PRO A 8 -16.02 -20.44 1.67
N PRO A 9 -15.86 -19.21 1.15
CA PRO A 9 -14.80 -18.93 0.21
C PRO A 9 -13.44 -19.16 0.87
N ARG A 10 -12.65 -20.06 0.29
CA ARG A 10 -11.35 -20.45 0.83
C ARG A 10 -10.29 -19.41 0.46
N PRO A 11 -9.50 -18.92 1.44
CA PRO A 11 -8.44 -17.97 1.14
C PRO A 11 -7.33 -18.63 0.34
N THR A 12 -6.76 -17.89 -0.62
CA THR A 12 -5.59 -18.33 -1.38
C THR A 12 -4.32 -18.24 -0.54
N GLY A 13 -3.26 -18.96 -0.93
CA GLY A 13 -1.96 -18.93 -0.22
C GLY A 13 -1.40 -17.50 -0.09
N ALA A 14 -1.58 -16.66 -1.11
CA ALA A 14 -1.18 -15.26 -1.08
C ALA A 14 -1.98 -14.44 -0.04
N GLN A 15 -3.27 -14.71 0.11
CA GLN A 15 -4.12 -14.05 1.11
C GLN A 15 -3.74 -14.48 2.54
N VAL A 16 -3.42 -15.75 2.74
CA VAL A 16 -2.92 -16.27 4.03
C VAL A 16 -1.55 -15.68 4.35
N LEU A 17 -0.65 -15.58 3.37
CA LEU A 17 0.66 -14.92 3.55
C LEU A 17 0.49 -13.44 3.93
N GLY A 18 -0.39 -12.73 3.24
CA GLY A 18 -0.71 -11.34 3.57
C GLY A 18 -1.31 -11.19 4.98
N ALA A 19 -2.14 -12.15 5.41
CA ALA A 19 -2.67 -12.19 6.77
C ALA A 19 -1.55 -12.44 7.80
N ARG A 20 -0.62 -13.36 7.53
CA ARG A 20 0.57 -13.59 8.38
C ARG A 20 1.40 -12.33 8.54
N VAL A 21 1.67 -11.61 7.44
CA VAL A 21 2.42 -10.35 7.48
C VAL A 21 1.69 -9.32 8.33
N ARG A 22 0.36 -9.20 8.22
CA ARG A 22 -0.43 -8.26 9.04
C ARG A 22 -0.46 -8.64 10.52
N VAL A 23 -0.65 -9.92 10.83
CA VAL A 23 -0.59 -10.42 12.22
C VAL A 23 0.80 -10.18 12.80
N HIS A 24 1.85 -10.43 12.03
CA HIS A 24 3.23 -10.14 12.42
C HIS A 24 3.47 -8.64 12.63
N ALA A 25 3.07 -7.80 11.69
CA ALA A 25 3.19 -6.34 11.78
C ALA A 25 2.48 -5.78 13.01
N ARG A 26 1.28 -6.29 13.32
CA ARG A 26 0.53 -5.92 14.52
C ARG A 26 1.27 -6.32 15.81
N ASN A 27 1.78 -7.54 15.86
CA ASN A 27 2.40 -8.08 17.06
C ASN A 27 3.82 -7.54 17.30
N ARG A 28 4.53 -7.15 16.23
CA ARG A 28 5.91 -6.63 16.26
C ARG A 28 6.06 -5.42 15.34
N PRO A 29 5.44 -4.26 15.66
CA PRO A 29 5.40 -3.11 14.76
C PRO A 29 6.79 -2.54 14.47
N VAL A 30 7.67 -2.50 15.49
CA VAL A 30 9.05 -2.02 15.33
C VAL A 30 9.87 -2.98 14.47
N GLY A 31 9.79 -4.29 14.72
CA GLY A 31 10.51 -5.29 13.93
C GLY A 31 10.08 -5.30 12.47
N PHE A 32 8.77 -5.17 12.21
CA PHE A 32 8.23 -5.05 10.86
C PHE A 32 8.69 -3.77 10.16
N ALA A 33 8.66 -2.63 10.85
CA ALA A 33 9.13 -1.36 10.33
C ALA A 33 10.62 -1.37 9.97
N LEU A 34 11.46 -1.95 10.84
CA LEU A 34 12.89 -2.10 10.60
C LEU A 34 13.15 -3.02 9.41
N GLY A 35 12.49 -4.19 9.35
CA GLY A 35 12.63 -5.13 8.23
C GLY A 35 12.21 -4.51 6.90
N GLY A 36 11.06 -3.83 6.86
CA GLY A 36 10.60 -3.14 5.65
C GLY A 36 11.49 -1.95 5.27
N GLY A 37 11.98 -1.20 6.25
CA GLY A 37 12.93 -0.12 6.04
C GLY A 37 14.27 -0.60 5.45
N LEU A 38 14.79 -1.73 5.92
CA LEU A 38 15.99 -2.36 5.38
C LEU A 38 15.81 -2.81 3.93
N VAL A 39 14.67 -3.46 3.62
CA VAL A 39 14.36 -3.87 2.24
C VAL A 39 14.23 -2.66 1.31
N ALA A 40 13.51 -1.63 1.74
CA ALA A 40 13.38 -0.39 0.98
C ALA A 40 14.75 0.28 0.77
N GLY A 41 15.56 0.36 1.82
CA GLY A 41 16.93 0.88 1.75
C GLY A 41 17.81 0.10 0.76
N ALA A 42 17.73 -1.23 0.75
CA ALA A 42 18.44 -2.07 -0.20
C ALA A 42 18.00 -1.84 -1.66
N ILE A 43 16.69 -1.69 -1.90
CA ILE A 43 16.16 -1.37 -3.24
C ILE A 43 16.65 0.00 -3.70
N VAL A 44 16.58 1.01 -2.83
CA VAL A 44 17.07 2.36 -3.15
C VAL A 44 18.58 2.35 -3.40
N ALA A 45 19.34 1.60 -2.61
CA ALA A 45 20.79 1.40 -2.82
C ALA A 45 21.09 0.79 -4.19
N LEU A 46 20.34 -0.24 -4.58
CA LEU A 46 20.49 -0.86 -5.89
C LEU A 46 20.14 0.12 -7.02
N LEU A 47 19.04 0.86 -6.89
CA LEU A 47 18.63 1.87 -7.87
C LEU A 47 19.66 3.00 -7.97
N ALA A 48 20.19 3.46 -6.84
CA ALA A 48 21.24 4.47 -6.79
C ALA A 48 22.52 3.98 -7.47
N LEU A 49 22.94 2.74 -7.21
CA LEU A 49 24.12 2.13 -7.85
C LEU A 49 23.95 2.04 -9.37
N VAL A 50 22.78 1.58 -9.84
CA VAL A 50 22.45 1.51 -11.28
C VAL A 50 22.42 2.91 -11.89
N SER A 51 21.87 3.89 -11.18
CA SER A 51 21.80 5.28 -11.66
C SER A 51 23.17 5.96 -11.69
N ALA A 52 24.08 5.57 -10.80
CA ALA A 52 25.45 6.06 -10.72
C ALA A 52 26.42 5.30 -11.64
N ALA A 53 26.03 4.13 -12.16
CA ALA A 53 26.87 3.29 -13.02
C ALA A 53 27.48 4.02 -14.24
N PRO A 54 26.77 4.93 -14.94
CA PRO A 54 27.36 5.70 -16.04
C PRO A 54 28.49 6.64 -15.56
N GLY A 55 28.36 7.20 -14.36
CA GLY A 55 29.37 8.09 -13.76
C GLY A 55 30.56 7.33 -13.15
N LEU A 56 30.42 6.03 -12.87
CA LEU A 56 31.53 5.16 -12.47
C LEU A 56 32.44 4.77 -13.65
N ALA A 57 31.95 4.88 -14.89
CA ALA A 57 32.72 4.61 -16.11
C ALA A 57 33.59 5.80 -16.54
N ASP A 58 33.27 7.02 -16.08
CA ASP A 58 34.03 8.22 -16.37
C ASP A 58 34.37 8.99 -15.06
N PRO A 59 35.56 8.77 -14.47
CA PRO A 59 35.94 9.33 -13.17
C PRO A 59 36.09 10.85 -13.16
N THR A 60 35.98 11.52 -14.31
CA THR A 60 35.94 12.99 -14.41
C THR A 60 34.54 13.58 -14.25
N GLY A 61 33.48 12.76 -14.37
CA GLY A 61 32.10 13.24 -14.53
C GLY A 61 31.27 13.39 -13.25
N ALA A 62 31.58 12.67 -12.17
CA ALA A 62 30.76 12.67 -10.95
C ALA A 62 31.57 13.02 -9.69
N PRO A 63 31.37 14.22 -9.10
CA PRO A 63 32.03 14.59 -7.87
C PRO A 63 31.68 13.66 -6.70
N GLY A 64 32.65 13.31 -5.85
CA GLY A 64 32.42 12.40 -4.71
C GLY A 64 31.33 12.84 -3.71
N TRP A 65 31.02 14.14 -3.64
CA TRP A 65 29.91 14.67 -2.83
C TRP A 65 28.54 14.20 -3.32
N LEU A 66 28.42 13.81 -4.59
CA LEU A 66 27.18 13.33 -5.20
C LEU A 66 26.83 11.94 -4.64
N LEU A 67 27.82 11.07 -4.44
CA LEU A 67 27.64 9.78 -3.76
C LEU A 67 27.25 9.96 -2.29
N ALA A 68 27.86 10.93 -1.59
CA ALA A 68 27.47 11.27 -0.22
C ALA A 68 26.03 11.79 -0.14
N GLY A 69 25.64 12.69 -1.04
CA GLY A 69 24.27 13.22 -1.13
C GLY A 69 23.24 12.13 -1.44
N VAL A 70 23.55 11.22 -2.37
CA VAL A 70 22.70 10.07 -2.67
C VAL A 70 22.55 9.21 -1.42
N THR A 71 23.65 8.85 -0.75
CA THR A 71 23.63 8.00 0.46
C THR A 71 22.79 8.62 1.58
N VAL A 72 22.95 9.93 1.82
CA VAL A 72 22.14 10.67 2.81
C VAL A 72 20.66 10.65 2.42
N ALA A 73 20.34 10.89 1.15
CA ALA A 73 18.97 10.84 0.66
C ALA A 73 18.35 9.43 0.81
N MET A 74 19.11 8.36 0.56
CA MET A 74 18.63 6.99 0.76
C MET A 74 18.35 6.70 2.23
N PHE A 75 19.24 7.14 3.12
CA PHE A 75 19.09 6.92 4.55
C PHE A 75 17.85 7.64 5.09
N VAL A 76 17.66 8.91 4.70
CA VAL A 76 16.46 9.67 5.06
C VAL A 76 15.20 9.01 4.48
N GLY A 77 15.24 8.57 3.22
CA GLY A 77 14.14 7.84 2.59
C GLY A 77 13.78 6.54 3.33
N ALA A 78 14.78 5.75 3.71
CA ALA A 78 14.59 4.51 4.46
C ALA A 78 13.99 4.77 5.86
N LEU A 79 14.42 5.83 6.55
CA LEU A 79 13.84 6.24 7.83
C LEU A 79 12.39 6.68 7.69
N VAL A 80 12.06 7.46 6.66
CA VAL A 80 10.68 7.87 6.37
C VAL A 80 9.81 6.66 6.10
N VAL A 81 10.26 5.72 5.26
CA VAL A 81 9.53 4.47 4.97
C VAL A 81 9.35 3.63 6.24
N ALA A 82 10.40 3.44 7.03
CA ALA A 82 10.33 2.71 8.29
C ALA A 82 9.34 3.37 9.26
N GLY A 83 9.39 4.71 9.39
CA GLY A 83 8.46 5.48 10.21
C GLY A 83 7.01 5.30 9.76
N LEU A 84 6.74 5.41 8.45
CA LEU A 84 5.41 5.20 7.88
C LEU A 84 4.93 3.75 8.09
N LEU A 85 5.80 2.75 7.94
CA LEU A 85 5.46 1.36 8.21
C LEU A 85 5.18 1.11 9.70
N ALA A 86 5.90 1.77 10.61
CA ALA A 86 5.63 1.69 12.05
C ALA A 86 4.27 2.32 12.39
N LEU A 87 3.95 3.47 11.80
CA LEU A 87 2.65 4.12 11.95
C LEU A 87 1.53 3.24 11.37
N TYR A 88 1.73 2.68 10.18
CA TYR A 88 0.80 1.74 9.56
C TYR A 88 0.56 0.52 10.46
N ALA A 89 1.62 -0.12 10.95
CA ALA A 89 1.53 -1.27 11.83
C ALA A 89 0.78 -0.96 13.13
N ARG A 90 0.97 0.24 13.69
CA ARG A 90 0.25 0.73 14.87
C ARG A 90 -1.22 1.06 14.59
N SER A 91 -1.55 1.46 13.36
CA SER A 91 -2.94 1.73 12.95
C SER A 91 -3.74 0.46 12.61
N LEU A 92 -3.09 -0.71 12.55
CA LEU A 92 -3.80 -1.97 12.28
C LEU A 92 -4.80 -2.28 13.41
N PRO A 93 -5.99 -2.81 13.07
CA PRO A 93 -7.00 -3.12 14.06
C PRO A 93 -6.49 -4.12 15.10
N LYS A 94 -6.70 -3.79 16.38
CA LYS A 94 -6.38 -4.64 17.54
C LYS A 94 -7.42 -5.75 17.67
N VAL A 95 -7.35 -6.72 16.77
CA VAL A 95 -8.19 -7.92 16.82
C VAL A 95 -7.45 -9.01 17.60
N ALA A 96 -8.12 -9.76 18.49
CA ALA A 96 -7.48 -10.83 19.25
C ALA A 96 -7.04 -12.03 18.37
N GLU A 97 -7.60 -12.14 17.15
CA GLU A 97 -7.31 -13.25 16.24
C GLU A 97 -5.82 -13.29 15.84
N THR A 98 -5.22 -14.47 15.99
CA THR A 98 -3.82 -14.78 15.68
C THR A 98 -3.69 -15.81 14.57
N ASP A 99 -4.74 -16.57 14.27
CA ASP A 99 -4.73 -17.52 13.16
C ASP A 99 -4.82 -16.76 11.82
N PRO A 100 -3.78 -16.82 10.96
CA PRO A 100 -3.79 -16.14 9.67
C PRO A 100 -4.85 -16.69 8.71
N VAL A 101 -5.27 -17.95 8.83
CA VAL A 101 -6.31 -18.53 7.98
C VAL A 101 -7.66 -17.95 8.36
N ARG A 102 -8.05 -17.99 9.65
CA ARG A 102 -9.30 -17.36 10.12
C ARG A 102 -9.33 -15.87 9.84
N TYR A 103 -8.20 -15.18 10.03
CA TYR A 103 -8.08 -13.76 9.68
C TYR A 103 -8.31 -13.52 8.18
N ALA A 104 -7.69 -14.31 7.31
CA ALA A 104 -7.85 -14.20 5.86
C ALA A 104 -9.29 -14.50 5.42
N THR A 105 -9.91 -15.55 5.96
CA THR A 105 -11.30 -15.92 5.67
C THR A 105 -12.26 -14.82 6.10
N ALA A 106 -12.17 -14.32 7.34
CA ALA A 106 -13.03 -13.24 7.84
C ALA A 106 -12.88 -11.97 6.99
N ARG A 107 -11.66 -11.63 6.60
CA ARG A 107 -11.40 -10.49 5.73
C ARG A 107 -11.99 -10.69 4.33
N LEU A 108 -11.78 -11.86 3.73
CA LEU A 108 -12.32 -12.17 2.41
C LEU A 108 -13.85 -12.10 2.42
N GLN A 109 -14.46 -12.59 3.48
CA GLN A 109 -15.91 -12.55 3.64
C GLN A 109 -16.46 -11.13 3.85
N ALA A 110 -15.74 -10.27 4.60
CA ALA A 110 -16.07 -8.85 4.63
C ALA A 110 -15.94 -8.20 3.24
N GLU A 111 -14.99 -8.65 2.42
CA GLU A 111 -14.75 -8.14 1.06
C GLU A 111 -15.73 -8.69 0.02
N THR A 112 -16.39 -9.83 0.25
CA THR A 112 -17.45 -10.33 -0.63
C THR A 112 -18.75 -9.56 -0.42
N GLY A 113 -18.97 -8.98 0.77
CA GLY A 113 -20.19 -8.22 1.08
C GLY A 113 -21.30 -9.06 1.69
N GLU A 114 -21.09 -10.37 1.88
CA GLU A 114 -22.11 -11.34 2.27
C GLU A 114 -21.82 -12.01 3.61
N LEU A 115 -22.88 -12.39 4.33
CA LEU A 115 -22.77 -13.19 5.55
C LEU A 115 -22.48 -14.65 5.19
N GLY A 116 -21.56 -15.25 5.93
CA GLY A 116 -21.19 -16.65 5.80
C GLY A 116 -21.97 -17.52 6.79
N PRO A 117 -21.87 -18.85 6.66
CA PRO A 117 -22.55 -19.79 7.56
C PRO A 117 -21.98 -19.77 8.98
N ASP A 118 -20.70 -19.40 9.16
CA ASP A 118 -20.03 -19.37 10.46
C ASP A 118 -20.22 -18.03 11.18
N ARG A 119 -20.95 -18.05 12.30
CA ARG A 119 -21.21 -16.89 13.14
C ARG A 119 -19.95 -16.28 13.76
N GLU A 120 -18.95 -17.08 14.10
CA GLU A 120 -17.70 -16.57 14.69
C GLU A 120 -16.90 -15.78 13.65
N ILE A 121 -16.83 -16.29 12.42
CA ILE A 121 -16.18 -15.60 11.30
C ILE A 121 -16.96 -14.32 10.96
N ASN A 122 -18.30 -14.34 10.94
CA ASN A 122 -19.12 -13.15 10.73
C ASN A 122 -18.82 -12.06 11.77
N ARG A 123 -18.74 -12.44 13.06
CA ARG A 123 -18.43 -11.51 14.16
C ARG A 123 -17.00 -10.96 14.06
N LEU A 124 -16.05 -11.80 13.65
CA LEU A 124 -14.67 -11.40 13.42
C LEU A 124 -14.57 -10.41 12.24
N ALA A 125 -15.23 -10.72 11.12
CA ALA A 125 -15.31 -9.88 9.93
C ALA A 125 -15.95 -8.52 10.24
N HIS A 126 -17.01 -8.49 11.06
CA HIS A 126 -17.65 -7.24 11.51
C HIS A 126 -16.71 -6.38 12.39
N ARG A 127 -15.99 -7.00 13.34
CA ARG A 127 -14.98 -6.28 14.15
C ARG A 127 -13.84 -5.72 13.30
N MET A 128 -13.44 -6.43 12.25
CA MET A 128 -12.45 -5.93 11.29
C MET A 128 -12.98 -4.79 10.44
N SER A 129 -14.21 -4.90 9.92
CA SER A 129 -14.81 -3.90 9.03
C SER A 129 -15.08 -2.57 9.74
N THR A 130 -15.53 -2.61 11.00
CA THR A 130 -15.77 -1.42 11.83
C THR A 130 -14.50 -0.58 12.04
N HIS A 131 -13.37 -1.21 12.34
CA HIS A 131 -12.09 -0.49 12.45
C HIS A 131 -11.53 -0.03 11.09
N THR A 132 -11.76 -0.82 10.04
CA THR A 132 -11.24 -0.50 8.70
C THR A 132 -12.00 0.67 8.07
N GLY A 133 -13.28 0.86 8.39
CA GLY A 133 -14.16 1.87 7.82
C GLY A 133 -13.73 3.33 8.06
N TYR A 134 -13.07 3.63 9.18
CA TYR A 134 -12.63 5.00 9.50
C TYR A 134 -11.25 5.36 8.93
N GLY A 135 -10.32 4.40 8.80
CA GLY A 135 -8.96 4.65 8.30
C GLY A 135 -8.73 4.35 6.82
N SER A 136 -9.71 3.71 6.16
CA SER A 136 -9.55 3.18 4.79
C SER A 136 -10.46 3.83 3.77
N ASP A 137 -11.08 4.98 4.09
CA ASP A 137 -11.75 5.77 3.06
C ASP A 137 -10.68 6.22 2.05
N PRO A 138 -10.69 5.67 0.82
CA PRO A 138 -9.66 5.95 -0.17
C PRO A 138 -9.61 7.42 -0.56
N ARG A 139 -10.66 8.21 -0.27
CA ARG A 139 -10.69 9.66 -0.49
C ARG A 139 -9.64 10.41 0.35
N HIS A 140 -9.35 9.94 1.57
CA HIS A 140 -8.34 10.56 2.43
C HIS A 140 -6.91 10.31 1.92
N HIS A 141 -6.71 9.21 1.18
CA HIS A 141 -5.42 8.84 0.58
C HIS A 141 -5.18 9.54 -0.77
N LEU A 142 -6.20 10.18 -1.37
CA LEU A 142 -6.05 10.93 -2.62
C LEU A 142 -5.28 12.24 -2.43
N VAL A 143 -5.45 12.94 -1.30
CA VAL A 143 -4.80 14.23 -1.05
C VAL A 143 -3.26 14.14 -1.10
N PRO A 144 -2.60 13.28 -0.31
CA PRO A 144 -1.14 13.16 -0.37
C PRO A 144 -0.65 12.63 -1.72
N LEU A 145 -1.43 11.78 -2.37
CA LEU A 145 -1.11 11.25 -3.69
C LEU A 145 -1.13 12.35 -4.76
N VAL A 146 -2.16 13.21 -4.77
CA VAL A 146 -2.25 14.36 -5.68
C VAL A 146 -1.10 15.33 -5.41
N VAL A 147 -0.80 15.65 -4.14
CA VAL A 147 0.33 16.50 -3.78
C VAL A 147 1.66 15.92 -4.28
N PHE A 148 1.89 14.63 -4.09
CA PHE A 148 3.08 13.94 -4.60
C PHE A 148 3.15 13.97 -6.12
N LEU A 149 2.04 13.69 -6.80
CA LEU A 149 1.96 13.67 -8.26
C LEU A 149 2.21 15.06 -8.84
N THR A 150 1.67 16.11 -8.23
CA THR A 150 1.97 17.51 -8.55
C THR A 150 3.46 17.80 -8.37
N PHE A 151 4.07 17.41 -7.25
CA PHE A 151 5.50 17.65 -7.03
C PHE A 151 6.40 16.97 -8.07
N VAL A 152 6.07 15.72 -8.44
CA VAL A 152 6.83 14.94 -9.45
C VAL A 152 6.62 15.48 -10.86
N THR A 153 5.47 16.09 -11.16
CA THR A 153 5.13 16.58 -12.51
C THR A 153 5.47 18.05 -12.74
N VAL A 154 5.47 18.90 -11.71
CA VAL A 154 5.63 20.36 -11.88
C VAL A 154 6.96 20.73 -12.53
N ARG A 155 8.07 20.11 -12.11
CA ARG A 155 9.39 20.40 -12.67
C ARG A 155 9.51 20.02 -14.16
N PRO A 156 9.24 18.76 -14.58
CA PRO A 156 9.30 18.42 -16.00
C PRO A 156 8.26 19.20 -16.84
N LEU A 157 7.10 19.54 -16.28
CA LEU A 157 6.11 20.37 -16.98
C LEU A 157 6.60 21.82 -17.20
N ALA A 158 7.30 22.40 -16.22
CA ALA A 158 7.92 23.72 -16.36
C ALA A 158 9.03 23.73 -17.42
N GLU A 159 9.80 22.65 -17.53
CA GLU A 159 10.83 22.48 -18.55
C GLU A 159 10.23 22.29 -19.97
N ILE A 160 9.05 21.69 -20.08
CA ILE A 160 8.32 21.50 -21.36
C ILE A 160 7.67 22.79 -21.87
N ILE A 161 7.18 23.66 -20.97
CA ILE A 161 6.50 24.92 -21.31
C ILE A 161 7.51 26.05 -21.59
N GLY A 162 8.74 25.93 -21.10
CA GLY A 162 9.83 26.87 -21.38
C GLY A 162 10.39 26.79 -22.81
N PRO A 163 11.24 27.74 -23.23
CA PRO A 163 11.79 27.81 -24.59
C PRO A 163 12.76 26.65 -24.96
N GLY A 164 13.02 25.72 -24.05
CA GLY A 164 13.96 24.60 -24.21
C GLY A 164 13.29 23.25 -24.42
N PHE A 165 12.25 23.17 -25.26
CA PHE A 165 11.59 21.91 -25.55
C PHE A 165 12.55 20.94 -26.25
N GLU A 166 13.06 19.97 -25.49
CA GLU A 166 13.80 18.82 -26.01
C GLU A 166 12.91 17.58 -25.95
N PRO A 167 12.79 16.76 -27.01
CA PRO A 167 11.99 15.53 -26.99
C PRO A 167 12.29 14.58 -25.81
N ARG A 168 13.50 14.67 -25.21
CA ARG A 168 13.88 13.91 -24.02
C ARG A 168 13.08 14.28 -22.76
N THR A 169 12.54 15.50 -22.63
CA THR A 169 11.74 15.88 -21.45
C THR A 169 10.37 15.18 -21.44
N LEU A 170 9.87 14.68 -22.58
CA LEU A 170 8.70 13.80 -22.61
C LEU A 170 8.96 12.46 -21.90
N VAL A 171 10.18 11.92 -21.98
CA VAL A 171 10.56 10.70 -21.26
C VAL A 171 10.56 10.93 -19.75
N GLN A 172 10.87 12.15 -19.30
CA GLN A 172 10.82 12.52 -17.89
C GLN A 172 9.39 12.60 -17.32
N LEU A 173 8.36 12.73 -18.18
CA LEU A 173 6.95 12.60 -17.78
C LEU A 173 6.49 11.14 -17.64
N ALA A 174 7.23 10.17 -18.20
CA ALA A 174 6.83 8.77 -18.19
C ALA A 174 6.53 8.22 -16.78
N PRO A 175 7.32 8.52 -15.71
CA PRO A 175 7.01 8.07 -14.36
C PRO A 175 5.66 8.59 -13.86
N ALA A 176 5.31 9.84 -14.18
CA ALA A 176 4.04 10.43 -13.78
C ALA A 176 2.86 9.81 -14.53
N VAL A 177 3.00 9.57 -15.84
CA VAL A 177 1.97 8.89 -16.64
C VAL A 177 1.74 7.47 -16.14
N VAL A 178 2.82 6.72 -15.90
CA VAL A 178 2.75 5.37 -15.32
C VAL A 178 2.07 5.40 -13.95
N LEU A 179 2.44 6.36 -13.09
CA LEU A 179 1.82 6.53 -11.78
C LEU A 179 0.31 6.76 -11.89
N VAL A 180 -0.13 7.67 -12.77
CA VAL A 180 -1.56 7.93 -13.02
C VAL A 180 -2.27 6.66 -13.51
N LEU A 181 -1.69 5.95 -14.48
CA LEU A 181 -2.25 4.72 -15.04
C LEU A 181 -2.38 3.60 -14.00
N LEU A 182 -1.50 3.55 -12.98
CA LEU A 182 -1.59 2.57 -11.90
C LEU A 182 -2.58 3.00 -10.79
N VAL A 183 -2.64 4.30 -10.50
CA VAL A 183 -3.47 4.87 -9.44
C VAL A 183 -4.96 4.73 -9.74
N VAL A 184 -5.39 5.07 -10.95
CA VAL A 184 -6.82 5.03 -11.32
C VAL A 184 -7.47 3.65 -11.10
N PRO A 185 -6.92 2.53 -11.62
CA PRO A 185 -7.49 1.21 -11.37
C PRO A 185 -7.35 0.79 -9.90
N ALA A 186 -6.26 1.16 -9.22
CA ALA A 186 -6.10 0.89 -7.79
C ALA A 186 -7.18 1.58 -6.95
N TYR A 187 -7.49 2.85 -7.25
CA TYR A 187 -8.53 3.62 -6.59
C TYR A 187 -9.92 3.02 -6.82
N ARG A 188 -10.26 2.65 -8.07
CA ARG A 188 -11.54 1.99 -8.39
C ARG A 188 -11.70 0.67 -7.62
N ARG A 189 -10.65 -0.14 -7.55
CA ARG A 189 -10.65 -1.39 -6.76
C ARG A 189 -10.82 -1.11 -5.26
N ALA A 190 -10.17 -0.07 -4.74
CA ALA A 190 -10.31 0.33 -3.34
C ALA A 190 -11.74 0.77 -3.00
N MET A 191 -12.37 1.59 -3.86
CA MET A 191 -13.76 2.02 -3.71
C MET A 191 -14.73 0.84 -3.74
N ALA A 192 -14.63 -0.03 -4.75
CA ALA A 192 -15.50 -1.20 -4.87
C ALA A 192 -15.35 -2.16 -3.66
N ARG A 193 -14.18 -2.20 -3.05
CA ARG A 193 -13.93 -2.97 -1.82
C ARG A 193 -14.54 -2.29 -0.59
N TYR A 194 -14.42 -0.97 -0.48
CA TYR A 194 -15.03 -0.20 0.60
C TYR A 194 -16.55 -0.37 0.61
N GLU A 195 -17.20 -0.27 -0.55
CA GLU A 195 -18.65 -0.44 -0.68
C GLU A 195 -19.12 -1.84 -0.27
N ARG A 196 -18.37 -2.89 -0.66
CA ARG A 196 -18.68 -4.28 -0.26
C ARG A 196 -18.55 -4.48 1.24
N VAL A 197 -17.50 -3.95 1.86
CA VAL A 197 -17.31 -4.01 3.32
C VAL A 197 -18.41 -3.23 4.06
N ALA A 198 -18.84 -2.09 3.51
CA ALA A 198 -19.96 -1.31 4.06
C ALA A 198 -21.30 -2.03 3.89
N ALA A 199 -21.52 -2.74 2.78
CA ALA A 199 -22.69 -3.59 2.58
C ALA A 199 -22.72 -4.74 3.58
N PHE A 200 -21.61 -5.48 3.74
CA PHE A 200 -21.47 -6.53 4.76
C PHE A 200 -21.84 -6.02 6.15
N ARG A 201 -21.34 -4.85 6.54
CA ARG A 201 -21.61 -4.26 7.86
C ARG A 201 -23.10 -4.01 8.06
N ARG A 202 -23.76 -3.39 7.10
CA ARG A 202 -25.20 -3.11 7.13
C ARG A 202 -26.02 -4.40 7.26
N THR A 203 -25.67 -5.43 6.48
CA THR A 203 -26.35 -6.73 6.52
C THR A 203 -26.15 -7.42 7.88
N TYR A 204 -24.93 -7.39 8.43
CA TYR A 204 -24.64 -7.96 9.75
C TYR A 204 -25.44 -7.26 10.86
N GLU A 205 -25.44 -5.93 10.88
CA GLU A 205 -26.17 -5.10 11.85
C GLU A 205 -27.67 -5.37 11.78
N ALA A 206 -28.27 -5.39 10.58
CA ALA A 206 -29.70 -5.66 10.40
C ALA A 206 -30.14 -7.07 10.82
N THR A 207 -29.22 -8.05 10.82
CA THR A 207 -29.54 -9.44 11.21
C THR A 207 -29.35 -9.69 12.71
N HIS A 208 -28.65 -8.80 13.43
CA HIS A 208 -28.29 -8.96 14.84
C HIS A 208 -28.73 -7.78 15.74
N SER A 209 -29.56 -6.88 15.21
CA SER A 209 -30.29 -5.82 15.95
C SER A 209 -31.64 -6.34 16.44
#